data_AF-A0A947FU98-F1
#
_entry.id   AF-A0A947FU98-F1
#
_cell.length_a   1.000
_cell.length_b   1.000
_cell.length_c   1.000
_cell.angle_alpha   90.00
_cell.angle_beta   90.00
_cell.angle_gamma   90.00
#
_symmetry.space_group_name_H-M   'P 1'
#
loop_
_entity.id
_entity.type
_entity.pdbx_description
1 polymer ?
#
loop_
_entity_poly.entity_id
_entity_poly.type
_entity_poly.pdbx_seq_one_letter_code
_entity_poly.pdbx_strand_id
1 'polypeptide(L)'
;GEVLDDRTIQKLIQARSFQAGMFMLRQLEFALFDFRIHLEFDKNNSDYWQDILAEVRAQVNLITVPEFNRFACGFSHIFAGGYAAGYYSYKWAEVLSADVWEYFEEQGPMATDTGQHYHDCILGQGGSKPAMELFVDFRGREPTIEPLLKQQGIL
;
A
#
# COMPACT_ATOMS: atom_id res chain seq x y z
N GLY A 1 25.17 -17.08 -16.23
CA GLY A 1 24.75 -15.84 -16.90
C GLY A 1 25.70 -14.73 -16.52
N GLU A 2 25.77 -13.66 -17.31
CA GLU A 2 26.56 -12.47 -16.96
C GLU A 2 25.86 -11.64 -15.89
N VAL A 3 26.65 -11.00 -15.03
CA VAL A 3 26.15 -10.12 -13.96
C VAL A 3 25.89 -8.73 -14.53
N LEU A 4 24.82 -8.09 -14.07
CA LEU A 4 24.51 -6.71 -14.43
C LEU A 4 25.60 -5.77 -13.90
N ASP A 5 26.01 -4.78 -14.69
CA ASP A 5 27.06 -3.85 -14.27
C ASP A 5 26.57 -2.87 -13.18
N ASP A 6 27.49 -2.44 -12.32
CA ASP A 6 27.20 -1.55 -11.19
C ASP A 6 26.52 -0.25 -11.62
N ARG A 7 26.92 0.32 -12.76
CA ARG A 7 26.33 1.57 -13.25
C ARG A 7 24.85 1.37 -13.59
N THR A 8 24.50 0.25 -14.20
CA THR A 8 23.10 -0.08 -14.49
C THR A 8 22.32 -0.35 -13.20
N ILE A 9 22.90 -1.06 -12.24
CA ILE A 9 22.28 -1.28 -10.91
C ILE A 9 21.97 0.07 -10.23
N GLN A 10 22.94 0.99 -10.22
CA GLN A 10 22.75 2.31 -9.61
C GLN A 10 21.64 3.12 -10.29
N LYS A 11 21.53 3.05 -11.63
CA LYS A 11 20.42 3.70 -12.35
C LYS A 11 19.05 3.15 -11.94
N LEU A 12 18.94 1.84 -11.74
CA LEU A 12 17.69 1.21 -11.30
C LEU A 12 17.33 1.66 -9.88
N ILE A 13 18.30 1.70 -8.97
CA ILE A 13 18.11 2.17 -7.60
C ILE A 13 17.66 3.64 -7.59
N GLN A 14 18.29 4.50 -8.38
CA GLN A 14 17.93 5.92 -8.47
C GLN A 14 16.53 6.14 -9.07
N ALA A 15 16.10 5.27 -9.98
CA ALA A 15 14.78 5.35 -10.60
C ALA A 15 13.65 4.79 -9.73
N ARG A 16 13.93 4.22 -8.54
CA ARG A 16 12.94 3.51 -7.71
C ARG A 16 11.71 4.35 -7.35
N SER A 17 11.88 5.65 -7.14
CA SER A 17 10.80 6.58 -6.76
C SER A 17 10.23 7.37 -7.94
N PHE A 18 10.60 7.00 -9.18
CA PHE A 18 10.04 7.65 -10.36
C PHE A 18 8.52 7.48 -10.38
N GLN A 19 7.79 8.61 -10.40
CA GLN A 19 6.33 8.68 -10.34
C GLN A 19 5.68 8.09 -9.07
N ALA A 20 6.42 7.91 -7.98
CA ALA A 20 5.91 7.40 -6.70
C ALA A 20 4.62 8.11 -6.23
N GLY A 21 4.56 9.44 -6.33
CA GLY A 21 3.36 10.22 -5.98
C GLY A 21 2.14 9.89 -6.85
N MET A 22 2.32 9.71 -8.16
CA MET A 22 1.23 9.31 -9.07
C MET A 22 0.71 7.91 -8.73
N PHE A 23 1.61 6.96 -8.43
CA PHE A 23 1.23 5.61 -8.02
C PHE A 23 0.52 5.62 -6.65
N MET A 24 0.97 6.46 -5.72
CA MET A 24 0.32 6.62 -4.43
C MET A 24 -1.11 7.14 -4.58
N LEU A 25 -1.31 8.23 -5.33
CA LEU A 25 -2.63 8.80 -5.57
C LEU A 25 -3.57 7.80 -6.26
N ARG A 26 -3.06 6.96 -7.16
CA ARG A 26 -3.84 5.89 -7.77
C ARG A 26 -4.32 4.84 -6.75
N GLN A 27 -3.47 4.44 -5.80
CA GLN A 27 -3.88 3.54 -4.72
C GLN A 27 -4.91 4.20 -3.79
N LEU A 28 -4.79 5.51 -3.56
CA LEU A 28 -5.78 6.29 -2.80
C LEU A 28 -7.11 6.40 -3.53
N GLU A 29 -7.13 6.60 -4.86
CA GLU A 29 -8.35 6.56 -5.68
C GLU A 29 -9.10 5.24 -5.46
N PHE A 30 -8.38 4.12 -5.52
CA PHE A 30 -8.96 2.79 -5.35
C PHE A 30 -9.52 2.57 -3.94
N ALA A 31 -8.77 2.96 -2.91
CA ALA A 31 -9.18 2.80 -1.51
C ALA A 31 -10.36 3.70 -1.14
N LEU A 32 -10.35 4.96 -1.58
CA LEU A 32 -11.44 5.90 -1.33
C LEU A 32 -12.70 5.50 -2.08
N PHE A 33 -12.58 5.08 -3.34
CA PHE A 33 -13.72 4.56 -4.11
C PHE A 33 -14.35 3.36 -3.40
N ASP A 34 -13.55 2.36 -3.04
CA ASP A 34 -14.02 1.17 -2.30
C ASP A 34 -14.73 1.56 -0.99
N PHE A 35 -14.11 2.39 -0.15
CA PHE A 35 -14.73 2.79 1.11
C PHE A 35 -16.06 3.50 0.91
N ARG A 36 -16.10 4.48 0.00
CA ARG A 36 -17.28 5.32 -0.19
C ARG A 36 -18.45 4.54 -0.77
N ILE A 37 -18.24 3.64 -1.74
CA ILE A 37 -19.35 2.86 -2.30
C ILE A 37 -19.97 1.90 -1.28
N HIS A 38 -19.17 1.40 -0.32
CA HIS A 38 -19.67 0.51 0.74
C HIS A 38 -20.31 1.28 1.91
N LEU A 39 -19.89 2.53 2.16
CA LEU A 39 -20.40 3.38 3.24
C LEU A 39 -21.64 4.18 2.84
N GLU A 40 -21.64 4.73 1.62
CA GLU A 40 -22.61 5.70 1.11
C GLU A 40 -23.62 5.04 0.15
N PHE A 41 -23.87 3.74 0.32
CA PHE A 41 -24.79 2.98 -0.54
C PHE A 41 -26.19 3.61 -0.54
N ASP A 42 -26.68 3.97 -1.74
CA ASP A 42 -28.04 4.43 -1.94
C ASP A 42 -28.83 3.44 -2.80
N LYS A 43 -29.79 2.76 -2.18
CA LYS A 43 -30.69 1.81 -2.86
C LYS A 43 -31.62 2.45 -3.89
N ASN A 44 -31.80 3.78 -3.86
CA ASN A 44 -32.72 4.49 -4.75
C ASN A 44 -31.99 5.15 -5.94
N ASN A 45 -30.66 5.19 -5.93
CA ASN A 45 -29.85 5.75 -7.01
C ASN A 45 -28.99 4.63 -7.62
N SER A 46 -29.31 4.18 -8.83
CA SER A 46 -28.52 3.14 -9.52
C SER A 46 -27.13 3.63 -9.96
N ASP A 47 -26.94 4.95 -10.05
CA ASP A 47 -25.72 5.58 -10.55
C ASP A 47 -24.82 6.14 -9.43
N TYR A 48 -25.16 5.86 -8.16
CA TYR A 48 -24.46 6.40 -6.99
C TYR A 48 -22.93 6.13 -7.03
N TRP A 49 -22.51 4.98 -7.55
CA TRP A 49 -21.10 4.61 -7.59
C TRP A 49 -20.33 5.38 -8.67
N GLN A 50 -20.97 5.77 -9.78
CA GLN A 50 -20.35 6.62 -10.80
C GLN A 50 -20.11 8.02 -10.24
N ASP A 51 -21.09 8.57 -9.53
CA ASP A 51 -20.99 9.88 -8.88
C ASP A 51 -19.84 9.87 -7.85
N ILE A 52 -19.81 8.86 -6.97
CA ILE A 52 -18.71 8.68 -6.00
C ILE A 52 -17.35 8.58 -6.71
N LEU A 53 -17.25 7.78 -7.79
CA LEU A 53 -15.98 7.63 -8.52
C LEU A 53 -15.52 8.96 -9.14
N ALA A 54 -16.45 9.74 -9.69
CA ALA A 54 -16.16 11.05 -10.25
C ALA A 54 -15.65 12.02 -9.18
N GLU A 55 -16.31 12.05 -8.02
CA GLU A 55 -15.90 12.87 -6.88
C GLU A 55 -14.53 12.48 -6.32
N VAL A 56 -14.27 11.18 -6.15
CA VAL A 56 -12.96 10.69 -5.70
C VAL A 56 -11.87 11.10 -6.70
N ARG A 57 -12.10 10.90 -8.01
CA ARG A 57 -11.14 11.32 -9.04
C ARG A 57 -10.88 12.82 -9.03
N ALA A 58 -11.90 13.64 -8.80
CA ALA A 58 -11.72 15.09 -8.69
C ALA A 58 -10.84 15.49 -7.49
N GLN A 59 -10.77 14.67 -6.45
CA GLN A 59 -9.94 14.93 -5.26
C GLN A 59 -8.49 14.46 -5.42
N VAL A 60 -8.28 13.26 -5.98
CA VAL A 60 -6.95 12.60 -5.94
C VAL A 60 -6.31 12.35 -7.31
N ASN A 61 -7.03 12.51 -8.42
CA ASN A 61 -6.47 12.24 -9.73
C ASN A 61 -5.97 13.51 -10.41
N LEU A 62 -4.69 13.51 -10.80
CA LEU A 62 -4.05 14.64 -11.48
C LEU A 62 -4.26 14.62 -13.01
N ILE A 63 -4.76 13.50 -13.55
CA ILE A 63 -4.99 13.33 -14.99
C ILE A 63 -6.47 12.99 -15.20
N THR A 64 -7.10 13.71 -16.11
CA THR A 64 -8.49 13.42 -16.50
C THR A 64 -8.57 12.02 -17.11
N VAL A 65 -9.32 11.14 -16.45
CA VAL A 65 -9.57 9.79 -16.94
C VAL A 65 -10.54 9.85 -18.14
N PRO A 66 -10.25 9.16 -19.26
CA PRO A 66 -11.15 9.16 -20.41
C PRO A 66 -12.54 8.61 -20.07
N GLU A 67 -13.59 9.17 -20.67
CA GLU A 67 -14.99 8.80 -20.41
C GLU A 67 -15.29 7.31 -20.69
N PHE A 68 -14.57 6.68 -21.63
CA PHE A 68 -14.71 5.26 -21.93
C PHE A 68 -14.04 4.33 -20.90
N ASN A 69 -13.36 4.86 -19.88
CA ASN A 69 -12.75 4.04 -18.84
C ASN A 69 -13.83 3.29 -18.05
N ARG A 70 -13.64 1.98 -17.85
CA ARG A 70 -14.55 1.09 -17.09
C ARG A 70 -13.82 0.39 -15.94
N PHE A 71 -12.89 1.11 -15.30
CA PHE A 71 -12.09 0.57 -14.19
C PHE A 71 -12.94 -0.12 -13.12
N ALA A 72 -14.00 0.54 -12.63
CA ALA A 72 -14.85 0.00 -11.57
C ALA A 72 -15.45 -1.36 -11.94
N CYS A 73 -15.88 -1.55 -13.19
CA CYS A 73 -16.45 -2.81 -13.68
C CYS A 73 -15.44 -3.96 -13.71
N GLY A 74 -14.14 -3.65 -13.71
CA GLY A 74 -13.05 -4.63 -13.65
C GLY A 74 -12.40 -4.75 -12.28
N PHE A 75 -12.96 -4.13 -11.23
CA PHE A 75 -12.32 -4.06 -9.93
C PHE A 75 -12.58 -5.32 -9.08
N SER A 76 -12.00 -6.45 -9.51
CA SER A 76 -12.26 -7.76 -8.89
C SER A 76 -11.88 -7.86 -7.41
N HIS A 77 -10.93 -7.06 -6.92
CA HIS A 77 -10.52 -7.11 -5.50
C HIS A 77 -11.73 -6.90 -4.57
N ILE A 78 -12.62 -5.98 -4.91
CA ILE A 78 -13.73 -5.56 -4.04
C ILE A 78 -15.07 -6.21 -4.44
N PHE A 79 -15.22 -6.64 -5.70
CA PHE A 79 -16.47 -7.26 -6.18
C PHE A 79 -16.45 -8.78 -6.26
N ALA A 80 -15.26 -9.39 -6.36
CA ALA A 80 -15.10 -10.84 -6.52
C ALA A 80 -13.93 -11.39 -5.69
N GLY A 81 -13.43 -10.59 -4.74
CA GLY A 81 -12.29 -10.89 -3.89
C GLY A 81 -12.60 -10.60 -2.41
N GLY A 82 -11.57 -10.65 -1.57
CA GLY A 82 -11.69 -10.45 -0.12
C GLY A 82 -11.51 -9.02 0.36
N TYR A 83 -11.53 -8.02 -0.53
CA TYR A 83 -11.15 -6.64 -0.20
C TYR A 83 -12.31 -5.64 -0.23
N ALA A 84 -13.56 -6.11 -0.25
CA ALA A 84 -14.73 -5.23 -0.12
C ALA A 84 -14.65 -4.41 1.18
N ALA A 85 -14.76 -3.08 1.09
CA ALA A 85 -14.53 -2.14 2.20
C ALA A 85 -13.16 -2.35 2.90
N GLY A 86 -12.17 -2.78 2.13
CA GLY A 86 -10.89 -3.30 2.61
C GLY A 86 -9.72 -3.00 1.70
N TYR A 87 -9.89 -2.34 0.56
CA TYR A 87 -8.78 -2.08 -0.36
C TYR A 87 -7.70 -1.16 0.24
N TYR A 88 -8.09 -0.30 1.20
CA TYR A 88 -7.14 0.51 1.99
C TYR A 88 -6.08 -0.33 2.73
N SER A 89 -6.35 -1.62 2.97
CA SER A 89 -5.44 -2.54 3.65
C SER A 89 -4.06 -2.61 3.00
N TYR A 90 -3.95 -2.41 1.68
CA TYR A 90 -2.65 -2.33 1.00
C TYR A 90 -1.80 -1.18 1.54
N LYS A 91 -2.34 0.05 1.54
CA LYS A 91 -1.60 1.22 2.03
C LYS A 91 -1.40 1.18 3.54
N TRP A 92 -2.39 0.66 4.28
CA TRP A 92 -2.25 0.41 5.71
C TRP A 92 -1.08 -0.52 6.01
N ALA A 93 -1.03 -1.69 5.36
CA ALA A 93 0.04 -2.67 5.52
C ALA A 93 1.39 -2.14 5.01
N GLU A 94 1.40 -1.26 4.00
CA GLU A 94 2.63 -0.67 3.45
C GLU A 94 3.37 0.20 4.48
N VAL A 95 2.62 0.89 5.37
CA VAL A 95 3.21 1.60 6.52
C VAL A 95 3.99 0.64 7.40
N LEU A 96 3.37 -0.49 7.78
CA LEU A 96 4.01 -1.50 8.61
C LEU A 96 5.22 -2.10 7.90
N SER A 97 5.10 -2.46 6.62
CA SER A 97 6.21 -3.08 5.89
C SER A 97 7.40 -2.14 5.69
N ALA A 98 7.15 -0.85 5.48
CA ALA A 98 8.21 0.14 5.32
C ALA A 98 8.98 0.34 6.63
N ASP A 99 8.26 0.35 7.77
CA ASP A 99 8.86 0.48 9.10
C ASP A 99 9.60 -0.79 9.54
N VAL A 100 9.10 -1.98 9.16
CA VAL A 100 9.86 -3.23 9.29
C VAL A 100 11.15 -3.16 8.50
N TRP A 101 11.12 -2.69 7.25
CA TRP A 101 12.33 -2.57 6.43
C TRP A 101 13.33 -1.56 7.03
N GLU A 102 12.87 -0.43 7.56
CA GLU A 102 13.76 0.52 8.25
C GLU A 102 14.48 -0.14 9.43
N TYR A 103 13.81 -1.04 10.19
CA TYR A 103 14.47 -1.82 11.23
C TYR A 103 15.56 -2.75 10.67
N PHE A 104 15.35 -3.39 9.52
CA PHE A 104 16.41 -4.15 8.84
C PHE A 104 17.58 -3.25 8.42
N GLU A 105 17.31 -2.04 7.94
CA GLU A 105 18.37 -1.08 7.59
C GLU A 105 19.18 -0.64 8.82
N GLU A 106 18.52 -0.45 9.97
CA GLU A 106 19.15 -0.11 11.26
C GLU A 106 20.06 -1.22 11.79
N GLN A 107 19.64 -2.49 11.68
CA GLN A 107 20.38 -3.64 12.23
C GLN A 107 21.41 -4.23 11.24
N GLY A 108 21.26 -3.94 9.94
CA GLY A 108 22.00 -4.58 8.87
C GLY A 108 21.06 -5.39 7.96
N PRO A 109 20.90 -5.03 6.66
CA PRO A 109 19.85 -5.57 5.79
C PRO A 109 19.83 -7.10 5.61
N MET A 110 20.94 -7.77 5.92
CA MET A 110 21.11 -9.23 5.80
C MET A 110 21.48 -9.88 7.13
N ALA A 111 21.24 -9.21 8.26
CA ALA A 111 21.50 -9.76 9.59
C ALA A 111 20.57 -10.94 9.88
N THR A 112 21.16 -12.12 10.12
CA THR A 112 20.41 -13.36 10.36
C THR A 112 19.56 -13.26 11.63
N ASP A 113 20.08 -12.64 12.68
CA ASP A 113 19.36 -12.47 13.95
C ASP A 113 18.09 -11.63 13.78
N THR A 114 18.15 -10.57 12.97
CA THR A 114 16.97 -9.75 12.62
C THR A 114 15.94 -10.56 11.84
N GLY A 115 16.39 -11.39 10.91
CA GLY A 115 15.52 -12.31 10.17
C GLY A 115 14.82 -13.32 11.08
N GLN A 116 15.55 -13.90 12.03
CA GLN A 116 15.01 -14.83 13.02
C GLN A 116 13.99 -14.13 13.93
N HIS A 117 14.32 -12.92 14.42
CA HIS A 117 13.40 -12.10 15.22
C HIS A 117 12.11 -11.76 14.45
N TYR A 118 12.21 -11.40 13.17
CA TYR A 118 11.05 -11.15 12.32
C TYR A 118 10.18 -12.40 12.13
N HIS A 119 10.81 -13.56 11.95
CA HIS A 119 10.09 -14.83 11.89
C HIS A 119 9.34 -15.10 13.20
N ASP A 120 10.02 -14.99 14.34
CA ASP A 120 9.46 -15.39 15.63
C ASP A 120 8.36 -14.43 16.11
N CYS A 121 8.47 -13.14 15.80
CA CYS A 121 7.48 -12.14 16.18
C CYS A 121 6.32 -12.00 15.17
N ILE A 122 6.55 -12.12 13.86
CA ILE A 122 5.54 -11.78 12.84
C ILE A 122 5.13 -13.02 12.04
N LEU A 123 6.05 -13.63 11.30
CA LEU A 123 5.69 -14.68 10.31
C LEU A 123 5.20 -15.98 10.96
N GLY A 124 5.80 -16.38 12.08
CA GLY A 124 5.50 -17.62 12.79
C GLY A 124 4.25 -17.57 13.66
N GLN A 125 3.67 -16.39 13.88
CA GLN A 125 2.55 -16.20 14.80
C GLN A 125 1.18 -16.33 14.10
N GLY A 126 1.09 -16.00 12.82
CA GLY A 126 -0.19 -15.96 12.10
C GLY A 126 -1.19 -15.05 12.81
N GLY A 127 -2.41 -15.55 13.07
CA GLY A 127 -3.47 -14.82 13.78
C GLY A 127 -3.55 -15.09 15.29
N SER A 128 -2.48 -15.58 15.92
CA SER A 128 -2.48 -15.99 17.35
C SER A 128 -2.62 -14.81 18.33
N LYS A 129 -2.24 -13.60 17.91
CA LYS A 129 -2.35 -12.34 18.66
C LYS A 129 -2.78 -11.20 17.73
N PRO A 130 -3.24 -10.05 18.28
CA PRO A 130 -3.48 -8.85 17.48
C PRO A 130 -2.24 -8.43 16.69
N ALA A 131 -2.42 -8.07 15.41
CA ALA A 131 -1.30 -7.72 14.52
C ALA A 131 -0.46 -6.54 15.03
N MET A 132 -1.08 -5.57 15.72
CA MET A 132 -0.36 -4.45 16.33
C MET A 132 0.56 -4.91 17.48
N GLU A 133 0.11 -5.86 18.31
CA GLU A 133 0.96 -6.42 19.36
C GLU A 133 2.17 -7.16 18.76
N LEU A 134 1.95 -7.95 17.71
CA LEU A 134 3.03 -8.62 16.98
C LEU A 134 4.05 -7.63 16.39
N PHE A 135 3.55 -6.53 15.83
CA PHE A 135 4.40 -5.47 15.30
C PHE A 135 5.21 -4.80 16.40
N VAL A 136 4.60 -4.45 17.54
CA VAL A 136 5.28 -3.82 18.67
C VAL A 136 6.30 -4.79 19.31
N ASP A 137 5.97 -6.08 19.44
CA ASP A 137 6.89 -7.12 19.91
C ASP A 137 8.15 -7.17 19.01
N PHE A 138 7.99 -7.00 17.70
CA PHE A 138 9.10 -6.94 16.75
C PHE A 138 9.87 -5.62 16.79
N ARG A 139 9.18 -4.49 16.58
CA ARG A 139 9.76 -3.16 16.34
C ARG A 139 10.13 -2.41 17.61
N GLY A 140 9.55 -2.78 18.76
CA GLY A 140 9.70 -2.12 20.05
C GLY A 140 8.88 -0.83 20.22
N ARG A 141 8.10 -0.44 19.20
CA ARG A 141 7.22 0.73 19.18
C ARG A 141 6.09 0.54 18.17
N GLU A 142 5.07 1.38 18.24
CA GLU A 142 4.02 1.47 17.21
C GLU A 142 4.59 1.92 15.85
N PRO A 143 3.93 1.56 14.73
CA PRO A 143 4.36 1.93 13.40
C PRO A 143 4.25 3.43 13.15
N THR A 144 5.14 3.93 12.31
CA THR A 144 5.22 5.33 11.90
C THR A 144 5.12 5.44 10.38
N ILE A 145 4.65 6.57 9.85
CA ILE A 145 4.44 6.73 8.39
C ILE A 145 5.72 7.19 7.67
N GLU A 146 6.65 7.78 8.41
CA GLU A 146 7.89 8.37 7.94
C GLU A 146 8.74 7.40 7.10
N PRO A 147 8.91 6.12 7.47
CA PRO A 147 9.65 5.16 6.63
C PRO A 147 9.05 5.00 5.24
N LEU A 148 7.71 4.93 5.14
CA LEU A 148 7.02 4.85 3.86
C LEU A 148 7.26 6.11 3.02
N LEU A 149 7.15 7.30 3.62
CA LEU A 149 7.35 8.56 2.90
C LEU A 149 8.80 8.72 2.41
N LYS A 150 9.79 8.31 3.22
CA LYS A 150 11.21 8.27 2.81
C LYS A 150 11.42 7.32 1.63
N GLN A 151 10.87 6.11 1.69
CA GLN A 151 11.00 5.11 0.61
C GLN A 151 10.37 5.59 -0.69
N GLN A 152 9.26 6.32 -0.61
CA GLN A 152 8.56 6.91 -1.75
C GLN A 152 9.20 8.23 -2.23
N GLY A 153 10.19 8.78 -1.50
CA GLY A 153 10.90 10.00 -1.87
C GLY A 153 10.06 11.27 -1.76
N ILE A 154 9.14 11.32 -0.79
CA ILE A 154 8.18 12.43 -0.59
C ILE A 154 8.20 12.99 0.84
N LEU A 155 9.28 12.74 1.59
CA LEU A 155 9.55 13.36 2.89
C LEU A 155 10.51 14.55 2.73
#